data_AF-A0A1B6HI98-F1
#
_entry.id   AF-A0A1B6HI98-F1
#
_cell.length_a   1.000
_cell.length_b   1.000
_cell.length_c   1.000
_cell.angle_alpha   90.00
_cell.angle_beta   90.00
_cell.angle_gamma   90.00
#
_symmetry.space_group_name_H-M   'P 1'
#
loop_
_entity.id
_entity.type
_entity.pdbx_description
1 polymer ?
#
loop_
_entity_poly.entity_id
_entity_poly.type
_entity_poly.pdbx_seq_one_letter_code
_entity_poly.pdbx_strand_id
1 'polypeptide(L)'
;GSNTSPMVGQWCGSNLPPDFTSSSNLLTVVFHSDAIFGGSGFTLHYKTVCGGIFTGSAGEIRSPNYPLPYSSERECVYIINTPPSTAIHLQFKDFDIEQLGEDCYYDYV
;
A
#
# COMPACT_ATOMS: atom_id res chain seq x y z
N GLY A 1 -6.02 -2.47 12.65
CA GLY A 1 -5.09 -1.37 12.91
C GLY A 1 -4.63 -1.41 14.34
N SER A 2 -3.44 -0.89 14.63
CA SER A 2 -2.98 -0.69 16.01
C SER A 2 -3.47 0.69 16.51
N ASN A 3 -3.69 0.84 17.82
CA ASN A 3 -3.95 2.14 18.44
C ASN A 3 -2.75 3.13 18.31
N THR A 4 -1.63 2.67 17.77
CA THR A 4 -0.43 3.47 17.47
C THR A 4 -0.30 3.86 16.00
N SER A 5 -1.24 3.46 15.13
CA SER A 5 -1.20 3.84 13.71
C SER A 5 -1.43 5.35 13.54
N PRO A 6 -0.64 6.05 12.69
CA PRO A 6 -0.78 7.49 12.51
C PRO A 6 -2.14 7.85 11.90
N MET A 7 -2.80 8.89 12.43
CA MET A 7 -4.05 9.39 11.87
C MET A 7 -3.75 10.19 10.59
N VAL A 8 -4.27 9.69 9.47
CA VAL A 8 -4.01 10.26 8.13
C VAL A 8 -4.96 11.40 7.78
N GLY A 9 -6.14 11.43 8.39
CA GLY A 9 -7.13 12.48 8.19
C GLY A 9 -8.43 12.20 8.93
N GLN A 10 -9.23 13.26 9.08
CA GLN A 10 -10.58 13.21 9.64
C GLN A 10 -11.46 14.13 8.80
N TRP A 11 -12.62 13.63 8.37
CA TRP A 11 -13.52 14.34 7.47
C TRP A 11 -14.95 14.31 8.01
N CYS A 12 -15.69 15.40 7.80
CA CYS A 12 -17.09 15.55 8.16
C CYS A 12 -17.83 16.43 7.14
N GLY A 13 -19.16 16.39 7.17
CA GLY A 13 -20.03 17.12 6.24
C GLY A 13 -20.25 16.37 4.92
N SER A 14 -20.48 17.13 3.84
CA SER A 14 -20.86 16.59 2.52
C SER A 14 -19.76 16.71 1.46
N ASN A 15 -18.57 17.18 1.83
CA ASN A 15 -17.44 17.33 0.89
C ASN A 15 -16.69 16.01 0.77
N LEU A 16 -16.36 15.62 -0.46
CA LEU A 16 -15.58 14.40 -0.73
C LEU A 16 -14.12 14.59 -0.27
N PRO A 17 -13.55 13.66 0.52
CA PRO A 17 -12.12 13.65 0.82
C PRO A 17 -11.25 13.51 -0.44
N PRO A 18 -9.99 13.98 -0.43
CA PRO A 18 -9.04 13.69 -1.50
C PRO A 18 -8.68 12.19 -1.52
N ASP A 19 -8.23 11.71 -2.68
CA ASP A 19 -7.68 10.36 -2.81
C ASP A 19 -6.50 10.18 -1.85
N PHE A 20 -6.45 9.01 -1.22
CA PHE A 20 -5.41 8.67 -0.25
C PHE A 20 -4.76 7.33 -0.59
N THR A 21 -3.42 7.33 -0.69
CA THR A 21 -2.63 6.11 -0.81
C THR A 21 -1.95 5.82 0.52
N SER A 22 -2.25 4.65 1.10
CA SER A 22 -1.63 4.20 2.34
C SER A 22 -0.12 3.95 2.15
N SER A 23 0.68 4.29 3.16
CA SER A 23 2.10 3.92 3.23
C SER A 23 2.32 2.46 3.67
N SER A 24 1.24 1.73 3.95
CA SER A 24 1.26 0.35 4.44
C SER A 24 0.12 -0.46 3.81
N ASN A 25 0.22 -1.78 3.86
CA ASN A 25 -0.83 -2.71 3.43
C ASN A 25 -2.06 -2.74 4.36
N LEU A 26 -2.04 -2.01 5.48
CA LEU A 26 -3.17 -1.92 6.40
C LEU A 26 -3.65 -0.48 6.56
N LEU A 27 -4.93 -0.25 6.25
CA LEU A 27 -5.63 1.01 6.49
C LEU A 27 -6.81 0.75 7.42
N THR A 28 -7.03 1.61 8.41
CA THR A 28 -8.17 1.49 9.35
C THR A 28 -9.09 2.69 9.16
N VAL A 29 -10.36 2.42 8.89
CA VAL A 29 -11.41 3.44 8.77
C VAL A 29 -12.31 3.35 9.99
N VAL A 30 -12.52 4.47 10.67
CA VAL A 30 -13.42 4.57 11.84
C VAL A 30 -14.51 5.56 11.51
N PHE A 31 -15.76 5.10 11.59
CA PHE A 31 -16.95 5.95 11.47
C PHE A 31 -17.51 6.23 12.86
N HIS A 32 -17.76 7.50 13.16
CA HIS A 32 -18.35 7.93 14.42
C HIS A 32 -19.58 8.79 14.14
N SER A 33 -20.71 8.44 14.76
CA SER A 33 -21.99 9.16 14.66
C SER A 33 -22.63 9.27 16.04
N ASP A 34 -23.44 10.31 16.25
CA ASP A 34 -24.30 10.42 17.42
C ASP A 34 -25.69 9.80 17.15
N ALA A 35 -26.54 9.80 18.18
CA ALA A 35 -27.89 9.21 18.15
C ALA A 35 -28.99 10.20 17.71
N ILE A 36 -28.64 11.46 17.41
CA ILE A 36 -29.61 12.55 17.28
C ILE A 36 -29.72 13.00 15.82
N PHE A 37 -28.61 13.10 15.09
CA PHE A 37 -28.59 13.53 13.69
C PHE A 37 -27.92 12.49 12.81
N GLY A 38 -28.69 11.94 11.87
CA GLY A 38 -28.20 11.00 10.85
C GLY A 38 -27.97 11.67 9.50
N GLY A 39 -27.12 11.05 8.69
CA GLY A 39 -26.93 11.38 7.27
C GLY A 39 -26.82 10.12 6.42
N SER A 40 -26.63 10.27 5.11
CA SER A 40 -26.52 9.14 4.19
C SER A 40 -25.25 8.27 4.36
N GLY A 41 -24.30 8.71 5.19
CA GLY A 41 -23.04 8.01 5.42
C GLY A 41 -22.05 8.21 4.26
N PHE A 42 -21.21 7.20 4.02
CA PHE A 42 -20.21 7.21 2.95
C PHE A 42 -20.15 5.85 2.23
N THR A 43 -19.67 5.86 0.99
CA THR A 43 -19.22 4.68 0.27
C THR A 43 -17.76 4.88 -0.07
N LEU A 44 -16.92 3.89 0.23
CA LEU A 44 -15.49 3.92 -0.06
C LEU A 44 -15.17 2.81 -1.07
N HIS A 45 -14.52 3.19 -2.17
CA HIS A 45 -13.87 2.25 -3.06
C HIS A 45 -12.37 2.27 -2.81
N TYR A 46 -11.76 1.10 -2.71
CA TYR A 46 -10.32 0.98 -2.58
C TYR A 46 -9.80 0.02 -3.64
N LYS A 47 -8.54 0.23 -4.04
CA LYS A 47 -7.78 -0.69 -4.88
C LYS A 47 -6.40 -0.85 -4.29
N THR A 48 -5.82 -2.03 -4.46
CA THR A 48 -4.41 -2.22 -4.15
C THR A 48 -3.57 -1.55 -5.24
N VAL A 49 -2.71 -0.65 -4.80
CA VAL A 49 -1.67 -0.01 -5.60
C VAL A 49 -0.31 -0.51 -5.12
N CYS A 50 0.69 -0.44 -5.98
CA CYS A 50 2.06 -0.83 -5.69
C CYS A 50 3.04 0.22 -6.19
N GLY A 51 4.28 0.09 -5.75
CA GLY A 51 5.33 1.07 -6.02
C GLY A 51 5.40 2.19 -4.97
N GLY A 52 6.19 3.20 -5.26
CA GLY A 52 6.37 4.37 -4.41
C GLY A 52 7.83 4.67 -4.08
N ILE A 53 8.05 5.72 -3.27
CA ILE A 53 9.37 6.19 -2.87
C ILE A 53 9.62 5.83 -1.41
N PHE A 54 10.71 5.12 -1.15
CA PHE A 54 11.14 4.68 0.17
C PHE A 54 12.36 5.48 0.56
N THR A 55 12.27 6.21 1.68
CA THR A 55 13.37 7.05 2.21
C THR A 55 13.82 6.63 3.61
N GLY A 56 13.24 5.55 4.15
CA GLY A 56 13.60 5.02 5.47
C GLY A 56 14.97 4.34 5.45
N SER A 57 15.63 4.27 6.62
CA SER A 57 16.90 3.55 6.77
C SER A 57 16.75 2.03 6.65
N ALA A 58 15.53 1.52 6.82
CA ALA A 58 15.14 0.14 6.58
C ALA A 58 13.64 0.08 6.25
N GLY A 59 13.20 -1.01 5.64
CA GLY A 59 11.80 -1.23 5.31
C GLY A 59 11.57 -2.62 4.72
N GLU A 60 10.32 -2.90 4.36
CA GLU A 60 9.95 -4.14 3.68
C GLU A 60 9.05 -3.79 2.50
N ILE A 61 9.35 -4.38 1.35
CA ILE A 61 8.55 -4.29 0.13
C ILE A 61 7.86 -5.63 -0.05
N ARG A 62 6.57 -5.60 -0.38
CA ARG A 62 5.76 -6.80 -0.63
C ARG A 62 4.99 -6.61 -1.93
N SER A 63 4.78 -7.71 -2.65
CA SER A 63 3.87 -7.70 -3.80
C SER A 63 2.46 -7.29 -3.35
N PRO A 64 1.66 -6.68 -4.24
CA PRO A 64 0.26 -6.42 -3.94
C PRO A 64 -0.44 -7.70 -3.49
N ASN A 65 -1.29 -7.59 -2.48
CA ASN A 65 -2.08 -8.67 -1.88
C ASN A 65 -1.33 -9.71 -1.03
N TYR A 66 0.01 -9.66 -0.92
CA TYR A 66 0.77 -10.59 -0.09
C TYR A 66 0.19 -10.69 1.35
N PRO A 67 -0.04 -11.91 1.90
CA PRO A 67 0.47 -13.21 1.44
C PRO A 67 -0.40 -13.95 0.42
N LEU A 68 -1.46 -13.32 -0.12
CA LEU A 68 -2.23 -13.88 -1.21
C LEU A 68 -1.49 -13.67 -2.55
N PRO A 69 -1.84 -14.43 -3.61
CA PRO A 69 -1.21 -14.29 -4.92
C PRO A 69 -1.25 -12.84 -5.44
N TYR A 70 -0.17 -12.44 -6.12
CA TYR A 70 -0.17 -11.18 -6.86
C TYR A 70 -1.19 -11.23 -8.00
N SER A 71 -1.63 -10.06 -8.45
CA SER A 71 -2.58 -9.99 -9.57
C SER A 71 -1.84 -9.88 -10.89
N SER A 72 -2.39 -10.50 -11.93
CA SER A 72 -1.86 -10.48 -13.29
C SER A 72 -1.81 -9.06 -13.86
N GLU A 73 -0.95 -8.87 -14.88
CA GLU A 73 -0.85 -7.65 -15.69
C GLU A 73 -0.55 -6.38 -14.88
N ARG A 74 0.53 -6.41 -14.09
CA ARG A 74 0.94 -5.25 -13.26
C ARG A 74 2.41 -4.91 -13.41
N GLU A 75 2.65 -3.61 -13.52
CA GLU A 75 3.98 -3.02 -13.43
C GLU A 75 4.08 -2.21 -12.13
N CYS A 76 5.02 -2.57 -11.26
CA CYS A 76 5.22 -1.92 -9.95
C CYS A 76 6.64 -1.34 -9.87
N VAL A 77 6.76 -0.02 -9.66
CA VAL A 77 8.06 0.65 -9.57
C VAL A 77 8.31 1.14 -8.15
N TYR A 78 9.33 0.58 -7.49
CA TYR A 78 9.76 0.97 -6.15
C TYR A 78 11.10 1.72 -6.22
N ILE A 79 11.10 2.97 -5.77
CA ILE A 79 12.30 3.82 -5.75
C ILE A 79 12.81 3.87 -4.31
N ILE A 80 14.01 3.38 -4.07
CA ILE A 80 14.63 3.40 -2.74
C ILE A 80 15.72 4.47 -2.73
N ASN A 81 15.49 5.53 -1.97
CA ASN A 81 16.41 6.66 -1.82
C ASN A 81 17.12 6.57 -0.48
N THR A 82 18.44 6.73 -0.51
CA THR A 82 19.29 6.72 0.68
C THR A 82 20.24 7.94 0.66
N PRO A 83 20.68 8.47 1.81
CA PRO A 83 21.62 9.58 1.85
C PRO A 83 22.94 9.28 1.10
N PRO A 84 23.74 10.30 0.75
CA PRO A 84 25.07 10.07 0.21
C PRO A 84 25.94 9.22 1.16
N SER A 85 26.84 8.43 0.58
CA SER A 85 27.78 7.56 1.31
C SER A 85 27.15 6.40 2.08
N THR A 86 25.93 6.00 1.72
CA THR A 86 25.31 4.74 2.16
C THR A 86 25.08 3.80 0.96
N ALA A 87 24.79 2.53 1.24
CA ALA A 87 24.48 1.52 0.23
C ALA A 87 23.15 0.84 0.56
N ILE A 88 22.40 0.45 -0.47
CA ILE A 88 21.15 -0.30 -0.32
C ILE A 88 21.49 -1.79 -0.33
N HIS A 89 21.03 -2.52 0.68
CA HIS A 89 21.09 -3.98 0.72
C HIS A 89 19.67 -4.54 0.56
N LEU A 90 19.44 -5.33 -0.49
CA LEU A 90 18.17 -5.98 -0.78
C LEU A 90 18.28 -7.48 -0.53
N GLN A 91 17.25 -8.04 0.12
CA GLN A 91 17.12 -9.46 0.38
C GLN A 91 15.68 -9.90 0.13
N PHE A 92 15.52 -10.93 -0.70
CA PHE A 92 14.25 -11.63 -0.84
C PHE A 92 14.09 -12.63 0.31
N LYS A 93 13.00 -12.49 1.07
CA LYS A 93 12.64 -13.43 2.14
C LYS A 93 11.66 -14.50 1.68
N ASP A 94 10.86 -14.16 0.69
CA ASP A 94 9.82 -14.97 0.07
C ASP A 94 9.70 -14.51 -1.38
N PHE A 95 9.66 -15.46 -2.33
CA PHE A 95 9.70 -15.17 -3.76
C PHE A 95 8.99 -16.28 -4.53
N ASP A 96 7.87 -15.92 -5.16
CA ASP A 96 7.04 -16.81 -5.96
C ASP A 96 6.42 -15.99 -7.11
N ILE A 97 6.82 -16.31 -8.34
CA ILE A 97 6.38 -15.67 -9.60
C ILE A 97 6.18 -16.76 -10.66
N GLU A 98 5.50 -16.44 -11.77
CA GLU A 98 5.30 -17.38 -12.88
C GLU A 98 6.65 -17.87 -13.44
N GLN A 99 6.88 -19.18 -13.34
CA GLN A 99 8.14 -19.82 -13.77
C GLN A 99 8.06 -20.42 -15.18
N LEU A 100 6.94 -20.23 -15.88
CA LEU A 100 6.79 -20.74 -17.24
C LEU A 100 7.61 -19.87 -18.21
N GLY A 101 8.21 -20.48 -19.22
CA GLY A 101 8.99 -19.75 -20.24
C GLY A 101 10.48 -19.61 -19.94
N GLU A 102 11.23 -19.24 -20.98
CA GLU A 102 12.67 -18.94 -20.91
C GLU A 102 12.87 -17.44 -20.60
N ASP A 103 14.00 -17.09 -19.99
CA ASP A 103 14.42 -15.70 -19.74
C ASP A 103 13.39 -14.81 -19.01
N CYS A 104 12.60 -15.37 -18.08
CA CYS A 104 11.60 -14.64 -17.29
C CYS A 104 10.56 -13.89 -18.15
N TYR A 105 10.15 -14.51 -19.27
CA TYR A 105 9.27 -13.86 -20.26
C TYR A 105 7.92 -13.36 -19.70
N TYR A 106 7.30 -14.09 -18.78
CA TYR A 106 5.99 -13.71 -18.24
C TYR A 106 6.12 -12.69 -17.10
N ASP A 107 6.82 -13.05 -16.03
CA ASP A 107 6.97 -12.22 -14.83
C ASP A 107 8.45 -12.08 -14.43
N TYR A 108 8.83 -10.90 -13.94
CA TYR A 108 10.18 -10.57 -13.48
C TYR A 108 10.18 -9.46 -12.42
N VAL A 109 11.31 -9.32 -11.71
CA VAL A 109 11.60 -8.26 -10.72
C VAL A 109 12.96 -7.65 -11.01
#